data_AF-A0A3B0J126-F1
#
_entry.id   AF-A0A3B0J126-F1
#
_cell.length_a   1.000
_cell.length_b   1.000
_cell.length_c   1.000
_cell.angle_alpha   90.00
_cell.angle_beta   90.00
_cell.angle_gamma   90.00
#
_symmetry.space_group_name_H-M   'P 1'
#
loop_
_entity.id
_entity.type
_entity.pdbx_description
1 polymer ?
#
loop_
_entity_poly.entity_id
_entity_poly.type
_entity_poly.pdbx_seq_one_letter_code
_entity_poly.pdbx_strand_id
1 'polypeptide(L)'
;MMMMDMKTLSLLCVVLAVFTCHTFAQSKAGNNTEDCPPDGGNNSNFDDGDKNGQAGLCIAFQGVRDLIDHVALEALIETHSQCDAKFRKAIRFFNTPVFEEVALQLQESEAYQTALEELQRAGVDTADIEFIMDIFACISVPVPLSEKSCDCSKIKKKGHSFLADLLALMPRSDVHNYYVDAQSKQSNFALFSLTVTSVEFQATLYANIKKHDVARPLRTLRRYGWDIPELLRAMITILSW
;
A
#
# COMPACT_ATOMS: atom_id res chain seq x y z
N MET A 1 -3.96 34.83 2.19
CA MET A 1 -4.03 34.03 3.43
C MET A 1 -5.40 33.38 3.48
N MET A 2 -5.55 32.19 2.89
CA MET A 2 -6.82 31.45 2.87
C MET A 2 -6.60 30.09 3.52
N MET A 3 -7.40 29.87 4.55
CA MET A 3 -7.45 28.71 5.43
C MET A 3 -8.13 27.57 4.66
N MET A 4 -7.37 26.52 4.30
CA MET A 4 -7.91 25.35 3.60
C MET A 4 -8.64 24.43 4.59
N ASP A 5 -9.93 24.23 4.34
CA ASP A 5 -10.84 23.40 5.11
C ASP A 5 -10.57 21.90 4.85
N MET A 6 -10.21 21.17 5.91
CA MET A 6 -9.76 19.77 5.89
C MET A 6 -10.94 18.80 5.94
N LYS A 7 -11.72 18.59 4.87
CA LYS A 7 -12.70 17.48 4.85
C LYS A 7 -12.81 16.82 3.48
N THR A 8 -12.70 15.47 3.55
CA THR A 8 -13.06 14.45 2.54
C THR A 8 -12.21 14.37 1.27
N LEU A 9 -11.45 13.27 1.12
CA LEU A 9 -10.78 12.86 -0.13
C LEU A 9 -10.74 11.32 -0.23
N SER A 10 -11.16 10.77 -1.37
CA SER A 10 -10.88 9.43 -1.93
C SER A 10 -10.94 9.59 -3.46
N LEU A 11 -10.54 8.68 -4.36
CA LEU A 11 -10.01 7.33 -4.31
C LEU A 11 -9.15 7.15 -5.57
N LEU A 12 -7.83 7.00 -5.47
CA LEU A 12 -7.09 6.14 -6.40
C LEU A 12 -5.77 5.72 -5.79
N CYS A 13 -5.40 4.47 -6.06
CA CYS A 13 -4.25 3.75 -5.53
C CYS A 13 -4.53 3.30 -4.10
N VAL A 14 -5.18 2.15 -4.01
CA VAL A 14 -5.41 1.41 -2.76
C VAL A 14 -4.09 0.95 -2.11
N VAL A 15 -2.94 1.45 -2.56
CA VAL A 15 -1.64 1.13 -2.03
C VAL A 15 -0.75 2.37 -2.05
N LEU A 16 -0.63 3.11 -0.96
CA LEU A 16 0.27 2.78 0.14
C LEU A 16 -0.48 2.30 1.39
N ALA A 17 -1.21 1.21 1.21
CA ALA A 17 -1.80 0.44 2.26
C ALA A 17 -0.70 -0.37 2.93
N VAL A 18 0.07 0.33 3.77
CA VAL A 18 0.33 -0.15 5.13
C VAL A 18 0.61 -1.65 5.14
N PHE A 19 1.78 -2.00 4.60
CA PHE A 19 2.43 -3.30 4.68
C PHE A 19 1.51 -4.46 5.03
N THR A 20 0.91 -5.04 4.00
CA THR A 20 0.11 -6.24 4.14
C THR A 20 1.00 -7.39 4.61
N CYS A 21 0.90 -7.70 5.90
CA CYS A 21 1.49 -8.90 6.46
C CYS A 21 0.61 -10.09 6.15
N HIS A 22 1.09 -10.97 5.27
CA HIS A 22 0.62 -12.34 5.23
C HIS A 22 1.57 -13.19 6.08
N THR A 23 1.05 -13.75 7.17
CA THR A 23 1.60 -14.98 7.75
C THR A 23 0.48 -16.01 7.87
N PHE A 24 0.61 -17.08 7.09
CA PHE A 24 -0.02 -18.34 7.45
C PHE A 24 0.66 -18.85 8.72
N ALA A 25 -0.15 -19.29 9.67
CA ALA A 25 0.32 -20.01 10.83
C ALA A 25 1.10 -21.24 10.37
N GLN A 26 2.43 -21.20 10.40
CA GLN A 26 3.17 -22.39 10.77
C GLN A 26 2.91 -22.57 12.27
N SER A 27 1.83 -23.28 12.58
CA SER A 27 1.66 -23.87 13.89
C SER A 27 2.92 -24.69 14.16
N LYS A 28 3.71 -24.27 15.15
CA LYS A 28 4.72 -25.12 15.75
C LYS A 28 4.01 -26.36 16.32
N ALA A 29 4.02 -27.42 15.55
CA ALA A 29 3.69 -28.76 16.01
C ALA A 29 4.89 -29.67 15.73
N GLY A 30 5.63 -29.96 16.80
CA GLY A 30 6.43 -31.19 16.91
C GLY A 30 7.86 -31.12 16.37
N ASN A 31 8.82 -31.34 17.28
CA ASN A 31 10.13 -31.91 16.97
C ASN A 31 10.00 -33.09 15.98
N ASN A 32 10.76 -33.08 14.89
CA ASN A 32 11.82 -34.04 14.60
C ASN A 32 12.40 -33.74 13.20
N THR A 33 13.71 -33.90 13.08
CA THR A 33 14.48 -34.01 11.85
C THR A 33 13.79 -34.92 10.83
N GLU A 34 13.61 -34.47 9.60
CA GLU A 34 13.65 -35.34 8.41
C GLU A 34 13.83 -34.52 7.12
N ASP A 35 14.81 -34.98 6.35
CA ASP A 35 15.23 -34.56 5.03
C ASP A 35 14.08 -34.43 4.02
N CYS A 36 14.23 -33.48 3.09
CA CYS A 36 13.86 -33.67 1.69
C CYS A 36 14.83 -32.90 0.77
N PRO A 37 15.11 -33.42 -0.44
CA PRO A 37 16.44 -33.45 -1.07
C PRO A 37 16.65 -32.38 -2.16
N PRO A 38 17.89 -32.21 -2.68
CA PRO A 38 18.14 -31.36 -3.84
C PRO A 38 17.84 -32.12 -5.14
N ASP A 39 17.17 -31.44 -6.08
CA ASP A 39 17.15 -31.62 -7.55
C ASP A 39 15.74 -31.26 -8.06
N GLY A 40 15.53 -30.53 -9.15
CA GLY A 40 16.43 -30.02 -10.17
C GLY A 40 15.60 -29.28 -11.22
N GLY A 41 16.24 -28.33 -11.89
CA GLY A 41 15.90 -27.83 -13.23
C GLY A 41 14.45 -27.49 -13.56
N ASN A 42 14.12 -26.20 -13.51
CA ASN A 42 13.63 -25.57 -14.73
C ASN A 42 14.02 -24.09 -14.77
N ASN A 43 14.93 -23.82 -15.69
CA ASN A 43 15.42 -22.51 -16.06
C ASN A 43 14.29 -21.81 -16.85
N SER A 44 13.33 -21.19 -16.18
CA SER A 44 12.55 -20.14 -16.82
C SER A 44 13.41 -18.89 -16.82
N ASN A 45 14.16 -18.72 -17.90
CA ASN A 45 14.64 -17.42 -18.35
C ASN A 45 13.42 -16.48 -18.30
N PHE A 46 13.30 -15.71 -17.22
CA PHE A 46 12.61 -14.43 -17.31
C PHE A 46 13.51 -13.62 -18.22
N ASP A 47 13.10 -13.59 -19.47
CA ASP A 47 13.68 -12.76 -20.52
C ASP A 47 13.68 -11.35 -19.95
N ASP A 48 14.88 -10.92 -19.54
CA ASP A 48 15.20 -9.58 -19.10
C ASP A 48 15.16 -8.74 -20.38
N GLY A 49 13.92 -8.48 -20.81
CA GLY A 49 13.59 -7.67 -21.95
C GLY A 49 13.90 -6.23 -21.59
N ASP A 50 15.18 -5.90 -21.72
CA ASP A 50 15.75 -4.57 -21.75
C ASP A 50 14.94 -3.69 -22.72
N LYS A 51 13.93 -3.02 -22.15
CA LYS A 51 13.31 -1.83 -22.69
C LYS A 51 13.65 -0.71 -21.74
N ASN A 52 14.79 -0.06 -21.98
CA ASN A 52 15.02 1.36 -21.73
C ASN A 52 14.18 1.96 -20.57
N GLY A 53 14.67 1.86 -19.33
CA GLY A 53 14.44 2.89 -18.31
C GLY A 53 13.03 3.07 -17.72
N GLN A 54 12.05 2.21 -17.99
CA GLN A 54 10.74 2.27 -17.34
C GLN A 54 10.47 1.00 -16.53
N ALA A 55 11.07 0.91 -15.33
CA ALA A 55 10.60 -0.03 -14.33
C ALA A 55 9.11 0.23 -14.03
N GLY A 56 8.32 -0.84 -13.94
CA GLY A 56 6.89 -0.77 -13.62
C GLY A 56 6.64 -0.09 -12.26
N LEU A 57 5.40 0.36 -12.04
CA LEU A 57 4.99 0.98 -10.77
C LEU A 57 5.22 0.05 -9.58
N CYS A 58 5.06 -1.27 -9.77
CA CYS A 58 5.28 -2.26 -8.72
C CYS A 58 6.72 -2.21 -8.18
N ILE A 59 7.70 -2.22 -9.09
CA ILE A 59 9.13 -2.12 -8.75
C ILE A 59 9.44 -0.78 -8.10
N ALA A 60 8.82 0.30 -8.57
CA ALA A 60 9.02 1.62 -7.98
C ALA A 60 8.44 1.71 -6.55
N PHE A 61 7.26 1.16 -6.31
CA PHE A 61 6.65 1.09 -4.98
C PHE A 61 7.48 0.26 -4.02
N GLN A 62 8.04 -0.87 -4.49
CA GLN A 62 9.01 -1.66 -3.73
C GLN A 62 10.30 -0.87 -3.47
N GLY A 63 10.80 -0.12 -4.45
CA GLY A 63 11.96 0.74 -4.28
C GLY A 63 11.76 1.77 -3.15
N VAL A 64 10.61 2.45 -3.10
CA VAL A 64 10.28 3.39 -2.02
C VAL A 64 10.14 2.67 -0.68
N ARG A 65 9.51 1.49 -0.68
CA ARG A 65 9.30 0.64 0.49
C ARG A 65 10.63 0.20 1.11
N ASP A 66 11.59 -0.18 0.28
CA ASP A 66 12.88 -0.73 0.69
C ASP A 66 13.83 0.33 1.25
N LEU A 67 13.48 1.62 1.16
CA LEU A 67 14.16 2.70 1.88
C LEU A 67 13.86 2.67 3.38
N ILE A 68 12.76 2.06 3.80
CA ILE A 68 12.40 1.96 5.22
C ILE A 68 13.27 0.88 5.87
N ASP A 69 13.80 1.16 7.06
CA ASP A 69 14.51 0.15 7.85
C ASP A 69 13.60 -1.06 8.11
N HIS A 70 13.97 -2.21 7.52
CA HIS A 70 13.14 -3.42 7.53
C HIS A 70 12.86 -3.91 8.96
N VAL A 71 13.87 -3.88 9.83
CA VAL A 71 13.76 -4.37 11.21
C VAL A 71 12.81 -3.49 12.02
N ALA A 72 12.93 -2.17 11.89
CA ALA A 72 12.04 -1.22 12.55
C ALA A 72 10.61 -1.31 12.01
N LEU A 73 10.46 -1.55 10.71
CA LEU A 73 9.18 -1.74 10.06
C LEU A 73 8.48 -3.02 10.55
N GLU A 74 9.18 -4.15 10.60
CA GLU A 74 8.65 -5.40 11.17
C GLU A 74 8.21 -5.20 12.62
N ALA A 75 9.06 -4.56 13.43
CA ALA A 75 8.75 -4.27 14.83
C ALA A 75 7.54 -3.33 14.99
N LEU A 76 7.38 -2.36 14.09
CA LEU A 76 6.21 -1.48 14.04
C LEU A 76 4.95 -2.28 13.75
N ILE A 77 4.98 -3.14 12.72
CA ILE A 77 3.83 -3.96 12.33
C ILE A 77 3.48 -4.95 13.44
N GLU A 78 4.47 -5.63 14.02
CA GLU A 78 4.27 -6.53 15.16
C GLU A 78 3.58 -5.78 16.31
N THR A 79 4.09 -4.61 16.68
CA THR A 79 3.53 -3.78 17.75
C THR A 79 2.08 -3.41 17.49
N HIS A 80 1.73 -2.91 16.29
CA HIS A 80 0.34 -2.57 15.97
C HIS A 80 -0.57 -3.80 15.84
N SER A 81 -0.06 -4.93 15.35
CA SER A 81 -0.83 -6.18 15.28
C SER A 81 -1.29 -6.64 16.68
N GLN A 82 -0.47 -6.41 17.71
CA GLN A 82 -0.76 -6.80 19.08
C GLN A 82 -1.51 -5.72 19.87
N CYS A 83 -1.17 -4.45 19.66
CA CYS A 83 -1.61 -3.37 20.54
C CYS A 83 -2.69 -2.45 19.95
N ASP A 84 -2.86 -2.43 18.63
CA ASP A 84 -3.84 -1.60 17.94
C ASP A 84 -5.01 -2.44 17.42
N ALA A 85 -6.18 -2.26 18.06
CA ALA A 85 -7.38 -3.01 17.70
C ALA A 85 -7.91 -2.66 16.29
N LYS A 86 -7.73 -1.42 15.82
CA LYS A 86 -8.15 -0.99 14.47
C LYS A 86 -7.25 -1.67 13.43
N PHE A 87 -5.93 -1.61 13.62
CA PHE A 87 -4.95 -2.23 12.73
C PHE A 87 -5.13 -3.76 12.66
N ARG A 88 -5.22 -4.44 13.81
CA ARG A 88 -5.46 -5.88 13.86
C ARG A 88 -6.76 -6.29 13.15
N LYS A 89 -7.81 -5.49 13.28
CA LYS A 89 -9.08 -5.73 12.56
C LYS A 89 -8.91 -5.61 11.05
N ALA A 90 -8.14 -4.63 10.59
CA ALA A 90 -7.86 -4.41 9.18
C ALA A 90 -7.09 -5.59 8.56
N ILE A 91 -6.01 -6.03 9.21
CA ILE A 91 -5.20 -7.17 8.75
C ILE A 91 -6.00 -8.48 8.74
N ARG A 92 -6.85 -8.71 9.76
CA ARG A 92 -7.73 -9.90 9.75
C ARG A 92 -8.76 -9.87 8.63
N PHE A 93 -9.32 -8.70 8.33
CA PHE A 93 -10.31 -8.55 7.28
C PHE A 93 -9.70 -8.73 5.88
N PHE A 94 -8.46 -8.26 5.68
CA PHE A 94 -7.74 -8.38 4.42
C PHE A 94 -7.67 -9.81 3.88
N ASN A 95 -7.46 -10.80 4.76
CA ASN A 95 -7.37 -12.22 4.41
C ASN A 95 -8.76 -12.90 4.30
N THR A 96 -9.81 -12.18 3.94
CA THR A 96 -11.17 -12.74 3.83
C THR A 96 -11.73 -12.59 2.42
N PRO A 97 -12.59 -13.52 1.95
CA PRO A 97 -13.27 -13.38 0.66
C PRO A 97 -14.12 -12.11 0.55
N VAL A 98 -14.60 -11.59 1.68
CA VAL A 98 -15.36 -10.33 1.73
C VAL A 98 -14.47 -9.13 1.39
N PHE A 99 -13.17 -9.18 1.71
CA PHE A 99 -12.24 -8.15 1.28
C PHE A 99 -12.03 -8.17 -0.22
N GLU A 100 -11.82 -9.37 -0.80
CA GLU A 100 -11.68 -9.55 -2.26
C GLU A 100 -12.93 -9.03 -3.01
N GLU A 101 -14.14 -9.36 -2.51
CA GLU A 101 -15.39 -8.85 -3.08
C GLU A 101 -15.45 -7.31 -3.05
N VAL A 102 -15.04 -6.70 -1.94
CA VAL A 102 -15.04 -5.24 -1.78
C VAL A 102 -13.98 -4.59 -2.67
N ALA A 103 -12.81 -5.22 -2.83
CA ALA A 103 -11.77 -4.77 -3.75
C ALA A 103 -12.27 -4.84 -5.21
N LEU A 104 -12.92 -5.94 -5.60
CA LEU A 104 -13.51 -6.08 -6.93
C LEU A 104 -14.59 -5.01 -7.18
N GLN A 105 -15.50 -4.78 -6.23
CA GLN A 105 -16.51 -3.73 -6.33
C GLN A 105 -15.91 -2.33 -6.53
N LEU A 106 -14.77 -2.04 -5.89
CA LEU A 106 -14.06 -0.78 -6.09
C LEU A 106 -13.39 -0.73 -7.46
N GLN A 107 -12.75 -1.83 -7.89
CA GLN A 107 -12.08 -1.91 -9.18
C GLN A 107 -13.07 -1.74 -10.35
N GLU A 108 -14.26 -2.34 -10.26
CA GLU A 108 -15.31 -2.25 -11.26
C GLU A 108 -16.07 -0.91 -11.22
N SER A 109 -15.82 -0.06 -10.22
CA SER A 109 -16.49 1.24 -10.12
C SER A 109 -16.05 2.20 -11.22
N GLU A 110 -16.98 3.06 -11.66
CA GLU A 110 -16.68 4.09 -12.67
C GLU A 110 -15.55 5.00 -12.19
N ALA A 111 -15.48 5.24 -10.88
CA ALA A 111 -14.45 6.05 -10.25
C ALA A 111 -13.03 5.50 -10.46
N TYR A 112 -12.86 4.19 -10.29
CA TYR A 112 -11.56 3.55 -10.44
C TYR A 112 -11.12 3.56 -11.91
N GLN A 113 -12.04 3.17 -12.81
CA GLN A 113 -11.79 3.19 -14.25
C GLN A 113 -11.46 4.59 -14.76
N THR A 114 -12.22 5.61 -14.35
CA THR A 114 -11.97 7.01 -14.72
C THR A 114 -10.56 7.46 -14.36
N ALA A 115 -10.09 7.07 -13.19
CA ALA A 115 -8.81 7.53 -12.69
C ALA A 115 -7.63 6.68 -13.23
N LEU A 116 -7.85 5.41 -13.58
CA LEU A 116 -6.91 4.66 -14.45
C LEU A 116 -6.79 5.34 -15.82
N GLU A 117 -7.91 5.70 -16.45
CA GLU A 117 -7.88 6.40 -17.74
C GLU A 117 -7.17 7.76 -17.65
N GLU A 118 -7.37 8.53 -16.57
CA GLU A 118 -6.65 9.80 -16.38
C GLU A 118 -5.14 9.59 -16.23
N LEU A 119 -4.71 8.55 -15.50
CA LEU A 119 -3.30 8.16 -15.41
C LEU A 119 -2.74 7.78 -16.79
N GLN A 120 -3.45 6.94 -17.54
CA GLN A 120 -3.06 6.54 -18.89
C GLN A 120 -2.98 7.74 -19.85
N ARG A 121 -3.96 8.66 -19.79
CA ARG A 121 -3.95 9.91 -20.57
C ARG A 121 -2.77 10.82 -20.21
N ALA A 122 -2.27 10.74 -18.98
CA ALA A 122 -1.05 11.43 -18.55
C ALA A 122 0.24 10.68 -18.91
N GLY A 123 0.14 9.54 -19.61
CA GLY A 123 1.29 8.74 -20.05
C GLY A 123 1.79 7.74 -19.01
N VAL A 124 1.04 7.51 -17.93
CA VAL A 124 1.37 6.49 -16.93
C VAL A 124 0.99 5.11 -17.45
N ASP A 125 1.94 4.18 -17.44
CA ASP A 125 1.65 2.76 -17.60
C ASP A 125 1.03 2.23 -16.30
N THR A 126 -0.22 1.79 -16.39
CA THR A 126 -1.04 1.37 -15.26
C THR A 126 -1.13 -0.15 -15.10
N ALA A 127 -0.37 -0.95 -15.85
CA ALA A 127 -0.49 -2.41 -15.83
C ALA A 127 -0.41 -2.99 -14.40
N ASP A 128 0.53 -2.50 -13.59
CA ASP A 128 0.75 -2.95 -12.20
C ASP A 128 -0.36 -2.49 -11.21
N ILE A 129 -1.24 -1.60 -11.64
CA ILE A 129 -2.33 -1.06 -10.81
C ILE A 129 -3.70 -1.26 -11.46
N GLU A 130 -3.82 -2.09 -12.49
CA GLU A 130 -5.11 -2.40 -13.11
C GLU A 130 -6.00 -3.15 -12.11
N PHE A 131 -5.40 -4.04 -11.31
CA PHE A 131 -6.09 -4.77 -10.26
C PHE A 131 -5.71 -4.26 -8.88
N ILE A 132 -6.71 -4.02 -8.04
CA ILE A 132 -6.48 -3.51 -6.67
C ILE A 132 -5.64 -4.51 -5.85
N MET A 133 -5.83 -5.81 -6.06
CA MET A 133 -5.10 -6.86 -5.34
C MET A 133 -3.63 -6.92 -5.74
N ASP A 134 -3.29 -6.61 -6.98
CA ASP A 134 -1.89 -6.61 -7.46
C ASP A 134 -1.08 -5.52 -6.78
N ILE A 135 -1.70 -4.37 -6.55
CA ILE A 135 -1.04 -3.31 -5.82
C ILE A 135 -0.67 -3.77 -4.40
N PHE A 136 -1.58 -4.50 -3.71
CA PHE A 136 -1.28 -5.04 -2.38
C PHE A 136 -0.18 -6.09 -2.42
N ALA A 137 -0.15 -6.93 -3.46
CA ALA A 137 0.90 -7.92 -3.63
C ALA A 137 2.28 -7.25 -3.79
N CYS A 138 2.36 -6.15 -4.55
CA CYS A 138 3.59 -5.40 -4.80
C CYS A 138 4.27 -4.92 -3.50
N ILE A 139 3.50 -4.41 -2.54
CA ILE A 139 4.05 -3.79 -1.32
C ILE A 139 4.01 -4.70 -0.09
N SER A 140 3.47 -5.91 -0.23
CA SER A 140 3.36 -6.86 0.88
C SER A 140 4.74 -7.18 1.47
N VAL A 141 4.80 -7.36 2.78
CA VAL A 141 6.01 -7.77 3.49
C VAL A 141 5.67 -8.96 4.38
N PRO A 142 6.40 -10.09 4.27
CA PRO A 142 6.22 -11.20 5.19
C PRO A 142 6.69 -10.76 6.57
N VAL A 143 5.79 -10.75 7.56
CA VAL A 143 6.17 -10.41 8.94
C VAL A 143 5.86 -11.59 9.85
N PRO A 144 6.88 -12.21 10.48
CA PRO A 144 6.67 -13.26 11.45
C PRO A 144 5.92 -12.68 12.66
N LEU A 145 4.70 -13.16 12.91
CA LEU A 145 3.99 -12.79 14.13
C LEU A 145 4.64 -13.50 15.32
N SER A 146 5.27 -12.72 16.19
CA SER A 146 5.79 -13.20 17.46
C SER A 146 4.65 -13.64 18.39
N GLU A 147 4.84 -14.77 19.06
CA GLU A 147 3.96 -15.24 20.14
C GLU A 147 4.17 -14.48 21.46
N LYS A 148 5.18 -13.59 21.54
CA LYS A 148 5.48 -12.84 22.76
C LYS A 148 4.50 -11.68 22.93
N SER A 149 4.01 -11.50 24.14
CA SER A 149 3.16 -10.36 24.48
C SER A 149 3.96 -9.05 24.54
N CYS A 150 3.63 -8.08 23.68
CA CYS A 150 4.15 -6.72 23.74
C CYS A 150 3.57 -5.91 24.91
N ASP A 151 4.37 -4.99 25.47
CA ASP A 151 3.86 -3.93 26.34
C ASP A 151 3.15 -2.84 25.50
N CYS A 152 1.82 -2.93 25.47
CA CYS A 152 0.98 -1.98 24.74
C CYS A 152 0.81 -0.62 25.42
N SER A 153 1.48 -0.36 26.55
CA SER A 153 1.32 0.89 27.30
C SER A 153 1.70 2.13 26.49
N LYS A 154 2.70 2.05 25.59
CA LYS A 154 3.16 3.18 24.76
C LYS A 154 2.14 3.58 23.68
N ILE A 155 1.60 2.61 22.94
CA ILE A 155 0.60 2.84 21.89
C ILE A 155 -0.71 3.36 22.50
N LYS A 156 -1.19 2.73 23.58
CA LYS A 156 -2.45 3.11 24.24
C LYS A 156 -2.44 4.51 24.84
N LYS A 157 -1.30 4.95 25.39
CA LYS A 157 -1.18 6.27 26.07
C LYS A 157 -1.11 7.44 25.10
N LYS A 158 -0.53 7.25 23.91
CA LYS A 158 -0.31 8.35 22.97
C LYS A 158 -1.31 8.39 21.82
N GLY A 159 -2.10 7.34 21.60
CA GLY A 159 -3.13 7.30 20.56
C GLY A 159 -2.56 7.29 19.13
N HIS A 160 -1.36 6.74 18.93
CA HIS A 160 -0.72 6.69 17.62
C HIS A 160 -1.45 5.70 16.71
N SER A 161 -1.70 6.11 15.46
CA SER A 161 -2.13 5.20 14.39
C SER A 161 -0.91 4.61 13.69
N PHE A 162 -1.05 3.41 13.13
CA PHE A 162 0.03 2.77 12.37
C PHE A 162 0.58 3.69 11.27
N LEU A 163 -0.29 4.44 10.58
CA LEU A 163 0.12 5.36 9.53
C LEU A 163 0.99 6.51 10.04
N ALA A 164 0.64 7.08 11.19
CA ALA A 164 1.43 8.16 11.77
C ALA A 164 2.82 7.67 12.16
N ASP A 165 2.92 6.48 12.75
CA ASP A 165 4.20 5.88 13.13
C ASP A 165 5.01 5.43 11.91
N LEU A 166 4.35 4.93 10.86
CA LEU A 166 5.00 4.61 9.60
C LEU A 166 5.60 5.87 8.94
N LEU A 167 4.84 6.95 8.83
CA LEU A 167 5.33 8.22 8.26
C LEU A 167 6.47 8.83 9.06
N ALA A 168 6.53 8.57 10.38
CA ALA A 168 7.65 8.99 11.23
C ALA A 168 8.88 8.10 11.04
N LEU A 169 8.68 6.83 10.66
CA LEU A 169 9.75 5.87 10.41
C LEU A 169 10.41 6.05 9.03
N MET A 170 9.66 6.52 8.02
CA MET A 170 10.18 6.67 6.66
C MET A 170 11.28 7.75 6.55
N PRO A 171 12.41 7.46 5.88
CA PRO A 171 13.49 8.43 5.70
C PRO A 171 13.13 9.47 4.62
N ARG A 172 12.54 10.60 5.04
CA ARG A 172 12.04 11.64 4.12
C ARG A 172 13.04 12.07 3.06
N SER A 173 14.31 12.27 3.45
CA SER A 173 15.36 12.69 2.51
C SER A 173 15.61 11.65 1.42
N ASP A 174 15.61 10.36 1.78
CA ASP A 174 15.91 9.29 0.83
C ASP A 174 14.73 9.06 -0.11
N VAL A 175 13.50 9.16 0.42
CA VAL A 175 12.27 9.12 -0.39
C VAL A 175 12.21 10.30 -1.37
N HIS A 176 12.54 11.52 -0.92
CA HIS A 176 12.64 12.68 -1.81
C HIS A 176 13.69 12.46 -2.91
N ASN A 177 14.88 11.99 -2.53
CA ASN A 177 15.95 11.71 -3.49
C ASN A 177 15.55 10.64 -4.52
N TYR A 178 14.82 9.60 -4.09
CA TYR A 178 14.27 8.58 -4.98
C TYR A 178 13.32 9.19 -6.01
N TYR A 179 12.45 10.10 -5.57
CA TYR A 179 11.54 10.81 -6.47
C TYR A 179 12.27 11.75 -7.45
N VAL A 180 13.26 12.52 -6.98
CA VAL A 180 14.07 13.39 -7.84
C VAL A 180 14.82 12.59 -8.91
N ASP A 181 15.39 11.45 -8.55
CA ASP A 181 16.02 10.53 -9.51
C ASP A 181 15.01 10.00 -10.53
N ALA A 182 13.84 9.56 -10.06
CA ALA A 182 12.75 9.10 -10.92
C ALA A 182 12.28 10.18 -11.92
N GLN A 183 12.21 11.45 -11.50
CA GLN A 183 11.88 12.59 -12.37
C GLN A 183 12.97 12.84 -13.42
N SER A 184 14.24 12.81 -13.02
CA SER A 184 15.37 13.03 -13.94
C SER A 184 15.40 12.00 -15.08
N LYS A 185 14.91 10.78 -14.79
CA LYS A 185 14.80 9.67 -15.73
C LYS A 185 13.50 9.66 -16.52
N GLN A 186 12.56 10.58 -16.24
CA GLN A 186 11.21 10.58 -16.81
C GLN A 186 10.53 9.21 -16.68
N SER A 187 10.74 8.56 -15.53
CA SER A 187 10.24 7.22 -15.26
C SER A 187 8.71 7.19 -15.17
N ASN A 188 8.14 6.00 -15.32
CA ASN A 188 6.70 5.79 -15.13
C ASN A 188 6.24 6.21 -13.72
N PHE A 189 7.05 5.95 -12.69
CA PHE A 189 6.78 6.39 -11.32
C PHE A 189 6.75 7.91 -11.15
N ALA A 190 7.60 8.65 -11.88
CA ALA A 190 7.57 10.11 -11.85
C ALA A 190 6.30 10.66 -12.49
N LEU A 191 5.88 10.10 -13.63
CA LEU A 191 4.61 10.47 -14.27
C LEU A 191 3.44 10.18 -13.33
N PHE A 192 3.40 8.98 -12.75
CA PHE A 192 2.39 8.60 -11.76
C PHE A 192 2.32 9.61 -10.62
N SER A 193 3.47 9.89 -9.98
CA SER A 193 3.56 10.77 -8.81
C SER A 193 3.12 12.20 -9.14
N LEU A 194 3.54 12.74 -10.29
CA LEU A 194 3.12 14.05 -10.77
C LEU A 194 1.61 14.10 -11.03
N THR A 195 1.05 13.08 -11.67
CA THR A 195 -0.37 13.02 -11.98
C THR A 195 -1.21 12.89 -10.70
N VAL A 196 -0.89 11.96 -9.80
CA VAL A 196 -1.70 11.72 -8.59
C VAL A 196 -1.64 12.88 -7.60
N THR A 197 -0.56 13.66 -7.62
CA THR A 197 -0.43 14.87 -6.78
C THR A 197 -1.00 16.13 -7.44
N SER A 198 -1.39 16.08 -8.72
CA SER A 198 -2.02 17.21 -9.41
C SER A 198 -3.36 17.61 -8.80
N VAL A 199 -3.72 18.89 -8.92
CA VAL A 199 -4.99 19.42 -8.39
C VAL A 199 -6.17 18.83 -9.16
N GLU A 200 -6.01 18.68 -10.48
CA GLU A 200 -7.01 18.17 -11.40
C GLU A 200 -7.38 16.74 -11.05
N PHE A 201 -6.39 15.86 -10.95
CA PHE A 201 -6.61 14.46 -10.59
C PHE A 201 -7.27 14.36 -9.21
N GLN A 202 -6.75 15.06 -8.19
CA GLN A 202 -7.33 15.06 -6.85
C GLN A 202 -8.79 15.57 -6.83
N ALA A 203 -9.14 16.53 -7.69
CA ALA A 203 -10.51 17.02 -7.84
C ALA A 203 -11.43 15.97 -8.47
N THR A 204 -10.98 15.27 -9.53
CA THR A 204 -11.70 14.13 -10.11
C THR A 204 -11.96 13.07 -9.05
N LEU A 205 -10.94 12.72 -8.27
CA LEU A 205 -11.07 11.75 -7.18
C LEU A 205 -12.16 12.18 -6.19
N TYR A 206 -12.08 13.42 -5.71
CA TYR A 206 -13.03 13.99 -4.76
C TYR A 206 -14.48 13.96 -5.25
N ALA A 207 -14.71 14.19 -6.54
CA ALA A 207 -16.05 14.13 -7.11
C ALA A 207 -16.60 12.70 -7.08
N ASN A 208 -15.75 11.70 -7.26
CA ASN A 208 -16.12 10.31 -7.44
C ASN A 208 -16.36 9.54 -6.12
N ILE A 209 -15.74 9.92 -4.99
CA ILE A 209 -15.92 9.24 -3.68
C ILE A 209 -17.38 9.14 -3.22
N LYS A 210 -18.21 10.13 -3.55
CA LYS A 210 -19.59 10.22 -3.09
C LYS A 210 -20.55 9.43 -3.97
N LYS A 211 -20.07 8.92 -5.12
CA LYS A 211 -20.88 8.07 -5.99
C LYS A 211 -21.27 6.79 -5.26
N HIS A 212 -22.46 6.29 -5.57
CA HIS A 212 -23.10 5.21 -4.81
C HIS A 212 -22.32 3.89 -4.89
N ASP A 213 -21.79 3.59 -6.08
CA ASP A 213 -20.95 2.44 -6.41
C ASP A 213 -19.64 2.42 -5.59
N VAL A 214 -19.09 3.57 -5.22
CA VAL A 214 -17.89 3.70 -4.38
C VAL A 214 -18.19 3.78 -2.89
N ALA A 215 -19.25 4.51 -2.52
CA ALA A 215 -19.54 4.84 -1.12
C ALA A 215 -19.89 3.61 -0.26
N ARG A 216 -20.50 2.57 -0.84
CA ARG A 216 -20.82 1.33 -0.09
C ARG A 216 -19.56 0.50 0.18
N PRO A 217 -18.74 0.10 -0.81
CA PRO A 217 -17.46 -0.58 -0.57
C PRO A 217 -16.56 0.15 0.42
N LEU A 218 -16.43 1.48 0.29
CA LEU A 218 -15.64 2.30 1.22
C LEU A 218 -16.15 2.26 2.66
N ARG A 219 -17.47 2.24 2.87
CA ARG A 219 -18.05 2.09 4.21
C ARG A 219 -17.74 0.71 4.78
N THR A 220 -17.74 -0.34 3.96
CA THR A 220 -17.36 -1.69 4.38
C THR A 220 -15.90 -1.71 4.84
N LEU A 221 -14.97 -1.21 4.02
CA LEU A 221 -13.56 -1.06 4.39
C LEU A 221 -13.38 -0.35 5.73
N ARG A 222 -14.01 0.83 5.88
CA ARG A 222 -13.90 1.62 7.11
C ARG A 222 -14.39 0.87 8.35
N ARG A 223 -15.47 0.08 8.25
CA ARG A 223 -15.98 -0.75 9.38
C ARG A 223 -14.94 -1.76 9.86
N TYR A 224 -14.03 -2.20 8.99
CA TYR A 224 -12.97 -3.15 9.31
C TYR A 224 -11.62 -2.50 9.61
N GLY A 225 -11.54 -1.18 9.67
CA GLY A 225 -10.30 -0.47 10.04
C GLY A 225 -9.50 0.06 8.85
N TRP A 226 -9.95 -0.21 7.62
CA TRP A 226 -9.38 0.34 6.39
C TRP A 226 -9.96 1.74 6.11
N ASP A 227 -9.28 2.79 6.58
CA ASP A 227 -9.68 4.17 6.31
C ASP A 227 -8.99 4.70 5.05
N ILE A 228 -9.59 4.41 3.88
CA ILE A 228 -9.03 4.78 2.56
C ILE A 228 -8.66 6.27 2.46
N PRO A 229 -9.48 7.24 2.94
CA PRO A 229 -9.05 8.64 3.04
C PRO A 229 -7.78 8.90 3.85
N GLU A 230 -7.53 8.14 4.92
CA GLU A 230 -6.32 8.28 5.74
C GLU A 230 -5.09 7.79 4.96
N LEU A 231 -5.22 6.62 4.31
CA LEU A 231 -4.19 6.00 3.48
C LEU A 231 -3.78 6.88 2.29
N LEU A 232 -4.74 7.48 1.60
CA LEU A 232 -4.46 8.33 0.44
C LEU A 232 -3.76 9.63 0.83
N ARG A 233 -4.11 10.23 1.96
CA ARG A 233 -3.39 11.40 2.47
C ARG A 233 -1.95 11.07 2.80
N ALA A 234 -1.70 9.91 3.39
CA ALA A 234 -0.34 9.44 3.65
C ALA A 234 0.42 9.26 2.34
N MET A 235 -0.21 8.69 1.30
CA MET A 235 0.40 8.56 -0.02
C MET A 235 0.76 9.90 -0.64
N ILE A 236 -0.19 10.83 -0.73
CA ILE A 236 0.06 12.18 -1.28
C ILE A 236 1.17 12.87 -0.48
N THR A 237 1.20 12.70 0.84
CA THR A 237 2.26 13.24 1.71
C THR A 237 3.62 12.69 1.30
N ILE A 238 3.76 11.36 1.18
CA ILE A 238 5.01 10.68 0.78
C ILE A 238 5.47 11.14 -0.60
N LEU A 239 4.57 11.22 -1.57
CA LEU A 239 4.87 11.64 -2.95
C LEU A 239 5.16 13.14 -3.09
N SER A 240 4.88 13.93 -2.05
CA SER A 240 5.13 15.37 -2.01
C SER A 240 6.37 15.78 -1.22
N TRP A 241 7.08 14.80 -0.63
CA TRP A 241 8.32 15.06 0.11
C TRP A 241 9.45 15.55 -0.78
#